data_AF-A0A932X3F7-F1
#
_entry.id   AF-A0A932X3F7-F1
#
_cell.length_a   1.000
_cell.length_b   1.000
_cell.length_c   1.000
_cell.angle_alpha   90.00
_cell.angle_beta   90.00
_cell.angle_gamma   90.00
#
_symmetry.space_group_name_H-M   'P 1'
#
loop_
_entity.id
_entity.type
_entity.pdbx_description
1 polymer ?
#
loop_
_entity_poly.entity_id
_entity_poly.type
_entity_poly.pdbx_seq_one_letter_code
_entity_poly.pdbx_strand_id
1 'polypeptide(L)' 'MPVEDLQMTRRVQREIGKRNSIDYSLMAIRSIHGIVYINGRVRPIRGREVNLQDEMGIVAQNIKRIPGVRDVVVEVQYH' A
#
# COMPACT_ATOMS: atom_id res chain seq x y z
N MET A 1 2.03 -11.31 -15.87
CA MET A 1 2.18 -9.91 -15.39
C MET A 1 3.39 -9.32 -16.08
N PRO A 2 3.27 -8.17 -16.75
CA PRO A 2 4.41 -7.49 -17.39
C PRO A 2 5.56 -7.22 -16.42
N VAL A 3 6.80 -7.15 -16.93
CA VAL A 3 7.99 -6.90 -16.09
C VAL A 3 7.90 -5.54 -15.39
N GLU A 4 7.37 -4.54 -16.08
CA GLU A 4 7.14 -3.18 -15.57
C GLU A 4 6.19 -3.18 -14.37
N ASP A 5 5.08 -3.92 -14.45
CA ASP A 5 4.12 -4.08 -13.36
C ASP A 5 4.74 -4.77 -12.14
N LEU A 6 5.63 -5.74 -12.36
CA LEU A 6 6.34 -6.43 -11.28
C LEU A 6 7.37 -5.52 -10.61
N GLN A 7 8.09 -4.71 -11.38
CA GLN A 7 9.01 -3.69 -10.86
C GLN A 7 8.25 -2.62 -10.06
N MET A 8 7.11 -2.16 -10.58
CA MET A 8 6.23 -1.21 -9.89
C MET A 8 5.73 -1.78 -8.57
N THR A 9 5.23 -3.02 -8.59
CA THR A 9 4.74 -3.71 -7.38
C THR A 9 5.84 -3.77 -6.32
N ARG A 10 7.08 -4.13 -6.68
CA ARG A 10 8.22 -4.16 -5.74
C ARG A 10 8.57 -2.77 -5.21
N ARG A 11 8.50 -1.73 -6.05
CA ARG A 11 8.75 -0.35 -5.62
C ARG A 11 7.71 0.11 -4.59
N VAL A 12 6.43 -0.16 -4.84
CA VAL A 12 5.34 0.14 -3.91
C VAL A 12 5.49 -0.63 -2.59
N GLN A 13 5.80 -1.92 -2.65
CA GLN A 13 6.05 -2.74 -1.46
C GLN A 13 7.16 -2.17 -0.58
N ARG A 14 8.27 -1.71 -1.18
CA ARG A 14 9.35 -1.04 -0.45
C ARG A 14 8.90 0.27 0.19
N GLU A 15 8.06 1.05 -0.48
CA GLU A 15 7.56 2.31 0.05
C GLU A 15 6.64 2.09 1.26
N ILE A 16 5.75 1.08 1.19
CA ILE A 16 4.90 0.67 2.31
C ILE A 16 5.75 0.11 3.46
N GLY A 17 6.79 -0.68 3.17
CA GLY A 17 7.67 -1.25 4.20
C GLY A 17 8.45 -0.23 5.03
N LYS A 18 8.52 1.05 4.61
CA LYS A 18 9.07 2.14 5.43
C LYS A 18 8.13 2.58 6.56
N ARG A 19 6.88 2.11 6.57
CA ARG A 19 5.86 2.49 7.54
C ARG A 19 5.95 1.60 8.77
N ASN A 20 6.32 2.20 9.90
CA ASN A 20 6.45 1.51 11.18
C ASN A 20 5.19 1.60 12.06
N SER A 21 4.10 2.16 11.52
CA SER A 21 2.81 2.41 12.20
C SER A 21 1.80 1.26 12.01
N ILE A 22 1.88 0.53 10.90
CA ILE A 22 0.89 -0.47 10.49
C ILE A 22 1.54 -1.80 10.15
N ASP A 23 0.86 -2.88 10.51
CA ASP A 23 1.21 -4.24 10.11
C ASP A 23 0.61 -4.52 8.73
N TYR A 24 1.49 -4.66 7.74
CA TYR A 24 1.16 -4.94 6.34
C TYR A 24 1.38 -6.41 5.94
N SER A 25 1.69 -7.30 6.90
CA SER A 25 1.98 -8.71 6.63
C SER A 25 0.84 -9.46 5.93
N LEU A 26 -0.40 -9.01 6.15
CA LEU A 26 -1.62 -9.56 5.56
C LEU A 26 -2.18 -8.70 4.41
N MET A 27 -1.39 -7.77 3.89
CA MET A 27 -1.74 -6.97 2.72
C MET A 27 -1.20 -7.62 1.44
N ALA A 28 -2.02 -7.61 0.40
CA ALA A 28 -1.63 -7.99 -0.95
C ALA A 28 -1.58 -6.74 -1.83
N ILE A 29 -0.44 -6.51 -2.50
CA ILE A 29 -0.21 -5.36 -3.36
C ILE A 29 0.03 -5.85 -4.78
N ARG A 30 -0.66 -5.28 -5.77
CA ARG A 30 -0.46 -5.59 -7.19
C ARG A 30 -0.56 -4.32 -8.03
N SER A 31 0.40 -4.09 -8.92
CA SER A 31 0.30 -3.08 -9.98
C SER A 31 -0.18 -3.72 -11.27
N ILE A 32 -1.23 -3.17 -11.89
CA ILE A 32 -1.72 -3.64 -13.18
C ILE A 32 -1.94 -2.42 -14.06
N HIS A 33 -1.15 -2.30 -15.13
CA HIS A 33 -1.18 -1.14 -16.04
C HIS A 33 -1.09 0.19 -15.26
N GLY A 34 -0.18 0.31 -14.29
CA GLY A 34 -0.02 1.54 -13.50
C GLY A 34 -1.18 1.87 -12.53
N ILE A 35 -2.15 0.98 -12.33
CA ILE A 35 -3.10 1.07 -11.21
C ILE A 35 -2.61 0.13 -10.11
N VAL A 36 -2.47 0.64 -8.89
CA VAL A 36 -2.04 -0.14 -7.73
C VAL A 36 -3.25 -0.57 -6.92
N TYR A 37 -3.43 -1.87 -6.76
CA TYR A 37 -4.46 -2.48 -5.92
C TYR A 37 -3.84 -2.90 -4.59
N ILE A 38 -4.43 -2.43 -3.50
CA ILE A 38 -4.02 -2.73 -2.14
C ILE A 38 -5.21 -3.41 -1.44
N ASN A 39 -5.07 -4.72 -1.21
CA ASN A 39 -6.14 -5.55 -0.67
C ASN A 39 -5.67 -6.26 0.60
N GLY A 40 -6.61 -6.80 1.40
CA GLY A 40 -6.30 -7.65 2.54
C GLY A 40 -6.64 -7.00 3.87
N ARG A 41 -5.79 -7.20 4.88
CA ARG A 41 -6.03 -6.72 6.26
C ARG A 41 -4.93 -5.81 6.74
N VAL A 42 -5.34 -4.73 7.43
CA VAL A 42 -4.43 -3.78 8.08
C VAL A 42 -4.73 -3.76 9.57
N ARG A 43 -3.66 -3.81 10.36
CA ARG A 43 -3.72 -3.71 11.83
C ARG A 43 -2.69 -2.69 12.31
N PRO A 44 -2.92 -2.03 13.46
CA PRO A 44 -1.89 -1.19 14.05
C PRO A 44 -0.77 -2.08 14.60
N ILE A 45 0.47 -1.62 14.50
CA ILE A 45 1.57 -2.25 15.23
C ILE A 45 1.38 -1.99 16.72
N ARG A 46 1.61 -3.02 17.56
CA ARG A 46 1.44 -2.93 19.02
C ARG A 46 2.19 -1.73 19.60
N GLY A 47 1.54 -1.02 20.52
CA GLY A 47 2.12 0.14 21.20
C GLY A 47 2.04 1.46 20.41
N ARG A 48 1.29 1.50 19.31
CA ARG A 48 0.99 2.74 18.57
C ARG A 48 -0.52 2.95 18.46
N GLU A 49 -0.97 4.13 18.85
CA GLU A 49 -2.31 4.62 18.52
C GLU A 49 -2.26 5.25 17.13
N VAL A 50 -2.91 4.61 16.16
CA VAL A 50 -2.93 5.06 14.77
C VAL A 50 -4.35 4.92 14.24
N ASN A 51 -4.89 6.00 13.67
CA ASN A 51 -6.06 5.89 12.84
C ASN A 51 -5.66 5.22 11.52
N LEU A 52 -6.05 3.96 11.35
CA LEU A 52 -5.69 3.18 10.17
C LEU A 52 -6.23 3.77 8.87
N GLN A 53 -7.38 4.44 8.91
CA GLN A 53 -7.99 5.04 7.73
C GLN A 53 -7.16 6.24 7.25
N ASP A 54 -6.79 7.11 8.18
CA ASP A 54 -5.94 8.27 7.88
C ASP A 54 -4.56 7.83 7.39
N GLU A 55 -3.95 6.85 8.07
CA GLU A 55 -2.63 6.33 7.69
C GLU A 55 -2.67 5.67 6.30
N MET A 56 -3.71 4.89 5.99
CA MET A 56 -3.89 4.31 4.66
C MET A 56 -4.15 5.38 3.59
N GLY A 57 -4.81 6.49 3.94
CA GLY A 57 -4.95 7.66 3.09
C GLY A 57 -3.60 8.29 2.74
N ILE A 58 -2.73 8.47 3.74
CA ILE A 58 -1.36 8.97 3.55
C ILE A 58 -0.55 7.99 2.69
N VAL A 59 -0.67 6.69 2.92
CA VAL A 59 0.00 5.65 2.10
C VAL A 59 -0.44 5.75 0.65
N ALA A 60 -1.75 5.81 0.38
CA ALA A 60 -2.29 5.93 -0.97
C ALA A 60 -1.79 7.20 -1.67
N GLN A 61 -1.77 8.35 -0.99
CA GLN A 61 -1.24 9.60 -1.54
C GLN A 61 0.25 9.50 -1.89
N ASN A 62 1.06 8.86 -1.05
CA ASN A 62 2.49 8.68 -1.34
C ASN A 62 2.71 7.74 -2.53
N ILE A 63 1.91 6.68 -2.64
CA ILE A 63 1.99 5.76 -3.79
C ILE A 63 1.59 6.47 -5.08
N LYS A 64 0.55 7.32 -5.06
CA LYS A 64 0.16 8.15 -6.22
C LYS A 64 1.26 9.11 -6.70
N ARG A 65 2.23 9.47 -5.84
CA ARG A 65 3.37 10.31 -6.21
C ARG A 65 4.50 9.54 -6.92
N ILE A 66 4.42 8.20 -6.99
CA ILE A 66 5.42 7.38 -7.67
C ILE A 66 5.23 7.52 -9.18
N PRO A 67 6.26 7.90 -9.96
CA PRO A 67 6.17 8.00 -11.42
C PRO A 67 5.72 6.67 -12.03
N GLY A 68 4.70 6.74 -12.90
CA GLY A 68 4.09 5.57 -13.54
C GLY A 68 2.87 5.01 -12.82
N VAL A 69 2.59 5.45 -11.58
CA VAL A 69 1.32 5.19 -10.91
C VAL A 69 0.29 6.21 -11.41
N ARG A 70 -0.83 5.70 -11.92
CA ARG A 70 -1.97 6.49 -12.42
C ARG A 70 -3.07 6.60 -11.38
N ASP A 71 -3.33 5.49 -10.68
CA ASP A 71 -4.32 5.46 -9.60
C ASP A 71 -3.99 4.40 -8.55
N VAL A 72 -4.65 4.50 -7.40
CA VAL A 72 -4.51 3.57 -6.28
C VAL A 72 -5.89 3.22 -5.76
N VAL A 73 -6.19 1.92 -5.74
CA VAL A 73 -7.43 1.36 -5.20
C VAL A 73 -7.10 0.68 -3.88
N VAL A 74 -7.83 1.05 -2.83
CA VAL A 74 -7.62 0.55 -1.46
C VAL A 74 -8.86 -0.22 -1.02
N GLU A 75 -8.76 -1.54 -0.95
CA GLU A 75 -9.82 -2.47 -0.53
C GLU A 75 -9.31 -3.30 0.66
N VAL A 76 -9.08 -2.62 1.79
CA VAL A 76 -8.56 -3.25 3.01
C VAL A 76 -9.62 -3.32 4.10
N GLN A 77 -9.54 -4.38 4.91
CA GLN A 77 -10.30 -4.53 6.15
C GLN A 77 -9.46 -3.99 7.31
N TYR A 78 -10.02 -3.03 8.04
CA TYR A 78 -9.43 -2.44 9.24
C TYR A 78 -9.77 -3.29 10.46
N HIS A 79 -8.77 -3.66 11.25
CA HIS A 79 -8.90 -4.49 12.45
C HIS A 79 -8.12 -3.94 13.62
#